data_AF-A0A418MGX6-F1
#
_entry.id   AF-A0A418MGX6-F1
#
_cell.length_a   1.000
_cell.length_b   1.000
_cell.length_c   1.000
_cell.angle_alpha   90.00
_cell.angle_beta   90.00
_cell.angle_gamma   90.00
#
_symmetry.space_group_name_H-M   'P 1'
#
loop_
_entity.id
_entity.type
_entity.pdbx_description
1 polymer ?
#
loop_
_entity_poly.entity_id
_entity_poly.type
_entity_poly.pdbx_seq_one_letter_code
_entity_poly.pdbx_strand_id
1 'polypeptide(L)'
;MTVSSELKTVAVRHQNNAEIRLESIGGLGANLAGKMLAEAGVLRMGLNGWNAASYGSEKKGTPVKSYVRLTPPDVQIRGANPIEEPDVVGVFHEALFKTQNCIAGLKTDGILVVNTTKTPEQIRKESGLHTGTVVCVDAMGISVEEKTRVNTAMLGALCRVVPILDPDKVRDVIRDTFQGKYPGLTEANIRTFDRGYAEVTVQEFPPEAGEIPQPFVRPVSDFGYQTQNPGGIINTAGNSVLKDMSASRQGFLPDLNLAECIHCGNCDQVCPDMCFVWEPKENEKGRTFMFLQGIDYQYCKGCLKCVDVCPTSALTQLREEDLYAEEHSVKHDFPIIVG
;
A
#
# COMPACT_ATOMS: atom_id res chain seq x y z
N MET A 1 -18.43 -27.09 -22.44
CA MET A 1 -18.05 -25.87 -23.17
C MET A 1 -16.61 -25.58 -22.85
N THR A 2 -15.79 -25.53 -23.88
CA THR A 2 -14.33 -25.65 -23.87
C THR A 2 -13.67 -24.45 -23.20
N VAL A 3 -12.91 -24.70 -22.13
CA VAL A 3 -12.03 -23.72 -21.49
C VAL A 3 -10.86 -23.48 -22.44
N SER A 4 -10.90 -22.34 -23.13
CA SER A 4 -9.88 -21.91 -24.09
C SER A 4 -8.59 -21.54 -23.35
N SER A 5 -7.58 -22.39 -23.46
CA SER A 5 -6.25 -22.30 -22.84
C SER A 5 -5.28 -21.38 -23.59
N GLU A 6 -5.74 -20.22 -24.08
CA GLU A 6 -4.87 -19.20 -24.68
C GLU A 6 -5.10 -17.86 -23.98
N LEU A 7 -4.41 -17.68 -22.85
CA LEU A 7 -4.34 -16.40 -22.12
C LEU A 7 -3.52 -15.42 -22.97
N LYS A 8 -4.22 -14.63 -23.78
CA LYS A 8 -3.68 -13.51 -24.55
C LYS A 8 -2.84 -12.64 -23.62
N THR A 9 -1.60 -12.39 -24.02
CA THR A 9 -0.70 -11.43 -23.40
C THR A 9 -1.41 -10.07 -23.33
N VAL A 10 -1.85 -9.67 -22.14
CA VAL A 10 -2.29 -8.30 -21.89
C VAL A 10 -1.05 -7.44 -21.98
N ALA A 11 -0.86 -6.81 -23.13
CA ALA A 11 0.31 -6.02 -23.45
C ALA A 11 -0.07 -4.54 -23.42
N VAL A 12 0.70 -3.76 -22.66
CA VAL A 12 0.78 -2.30 -22.86
C VAL A 12 1.01 -2.04 -24.36
N ARG A 13 0.12 -1.28 -25.00
CA ARG A 13 0.21 -1.05 -26.46
C ARG A 13 1.40 -0.18 -26.86
N HIS A 14 1.97 0.58 -25.92
CA HIS A 14 3.29 1.18 -26.07
C HIS A 14 4.38 0.12 -25.87
N GLN A 15 4.59 -0.72 -26.89
CA GLN A 15 5.52 -1.86 -26.85
C GLN A 15 6.96 -1.48 -26.48
N ASN A 16 7.32 -0.20 -26.60
CA ASN A 16 8.70 0.27 -26.46
C ASN A 16 8.94 1.18 -25.26
N ASN A 17 7.91 1.68 -24.56
CA ASN A 17 8.07 2.55 -23.38
C ASN A 17 7.17 2.05 -22.24
N ALA A 18 7.60 2.20 -20.99
CA ALA A 18 6.77 1.91 -19.83
C ALA A 18 6.96 2.95 -18.72
N GLU A 19 5.86 3.57 -18.30
CA GLU A 19 5.78 4.39 -17.08
C GLU A 19 5.00 3.63 -15.99
N ILE A 20 5.72 3.16 -14.97
CA ILE A 20 5.20 2.32 -13.90
C ILE A 20 5.19 3.12 -12.60
N ARG A 21 4.04 3.16 -11.92
CA ARG A 21 3.88 3.72 -10.58
C ARG A 21 3.52 2.62 -9.58
N LEU A 22 4.41 2.37 -8.62
CA LEU A 22 4.17 1.42 -7.53
C LEU A 22 3.64 2.18 -6.32
N GLU A 23 2.45 1.81 -5.87
CA GLU A 23 1.77 2.34 -4.69
C GLU A 23 1.84 1.28 -3.58
N SER A 24 2.42 1.62 -2.44
CA SER A 24 2.70 0.66 -1.38
C SER A 24 2.65 1.29 0.00
N ILE A 25 2.73 0.46 1.02
CA ILE A 25 2.93 0.87 2.41
C ILE A 25 4.40 0.60 2.78
N GLY A 26 4.97 1.44 3.63
CA GLY A 26 6.33 1.27 4.16
C GLY A 26 6.52 -0.11 4.78
N GLY A 27 7.49 -0.87 4.25
CA GLY A 27 7.82 -2.24 4.70
C GLY A 27 7.44 -3.37 3.73
N LEU A 28 6.66 -3.09 2.68
CA LEU A 28 6.27 -4.09 1.66
C LEU A 28 7.25 -4.21 0.48
N GLY A 29 8.24 -3.32 0.39
CA GLY A 29 9.38 -3.45 -0.53
C GLY A 29 9.19 -2.83 -1.94
N ALA A 30 8.21 -1.96 -2.14
CA ALA A 30 8.00 -1.33 -3.46
C ALA A 30 9.19 -0.48 -3.96
N ASN A 31 9.91 0.22 -3.08
CA ASN A 31 11.12 0.96 -3.49
C ASN A 31 12.21 0.01 -4.02
N LEU A 32 12.39 -1.14 -3.36
CA LEU A 32 13.34 -2.16 -3.83
C LEU A 32 12.87 -2.75 -5.16
N ALA A 33 11.58 -3.05 -5.31
CA ALA A 33 11.02 -3.51 -6.58
C ALA A 33 11.27 -2.51 -7.72
N GLY A 34 10.98 -1.22 -7.51
CA GLY A 34 11.21 -0.19 -8.51
C GLY A 34 12.68 -0.06 -8.90
N LYS A 35 13.59 -0.14 -7.92
CA LYS A 35 15.03 -0.19 -8.19
C LYS A 35 15.42 -1.41 -9.02
N MET A 36 14.93 -2.60 -8.67
CA MET A 36 15.24 -3.84 -9.39
C MET A 36 14.72 -3.80 -10.84
N LEU A 37 13.52 -3.25 -11.08
CA LEU A 37 12.98 -3.08 -12.43
C LEU A 37 13.85 -2.14 -13.27
N ALA A 38 14.25 -1.00 -12.72
CA ALA A 38 15.13 -0.06 -13.40
C ALA A 38 16.52 -0.67 -13.65
N GLU A 39 17.07 -1.39 -12.67
CA GLU A 39 18.36 -2.06 -12.79
C GLU A 39 18.34 -3.15 -13.87
N ALA A 40 17.28 -3.96 -13.92
CA ALA A 40 17.10 -4.96 -14.96
C ALA A 40 16.96 -4.32 -16.34
N GLY A 41 16.13 -3.28 -16.47
CA GLY A 41 15.96 -2.54 -17.72
C GLY A 41 17.27 -1.95 -18.24
N VAL A 42 18.01 -1.23 -17.37
CA VAL A 42 19.22 -0.50 -17.77
C VAL A 42 20.42 -1.42 -17.91
N LEU A 43 20.71 -2.25 -16.91
CA LEU A 43 21.96 -3.02 -16.84
C LEU A 43 21.89 -4.39 -17.53
N ARG A 44 20.70 -4.90 -17.84
CA ARG A 44 20.53 -6.26 -18.41
C ARG A 44 19.79 -6.27 -19.74
N MET A 45 18.90 -5.31 -19.99
CA MET A 45 18.11 -5.22 -21.23
C MET A 45 18.60 -4.12 -22.19
N GLY A 46 19.52 -3.25 -21.76
CA GLY A 46 20.05 -2.16 -22.60
C GLY A 46 19.06 -1.02 -22.85
N LEU A 47 18.04 -0.88 -22.00
CA LEU A 47 17.06 0.20 -22.06
C LEU A 47 17.64 1.47 -21.43
N ASN A 48 17.09 2.62 -21.79
CA ASN A 48 17.25 3.81 -20.98
C ASN A 48 16.23 3.78 -19.84
N GLY A 49 16.63 4.20 -18.65
CA GLY A 49 15.80 4.00 -17.46
C GLY A 49 16.00 5.08 -16.41
N TRP A 50 14.92 5.36 -15.69
CA TRP A 50 14.90 6.27 -14.56
C TRP A 50 14.06 5.67 -13.45
N ASN A 51 14.56 5.77 -12.22
CA ASN A 51 13.80 5.39 -11.03
C ASN A 51 13.86 6.51 -10.00
N ALA A 52 12.75 6.72 -9.31
CA ALA A 52 12.68 7.52 -8.11
C ALA A 52 11.69 6.91 -7.13
N ALA A 53 11.77 7.35 -5.88
CA ALA A 53 10.78 7.04 -4.87
C ALA A 53 10.39 8.30 -4.12
N SER A 54 9.14 8.34 -3.69
CA SER A 54 8.58 9.34 -2.80
C SER A 54 8.07 8.62 -1.56
N TYR A 55 8.58 9.01 -0.41
CA TYR A 55 8.18 8.49 0.90
C TYR A 55 8.30 9.60 1.93
N GLY A 56 7.47 9.53 2.97
CA GLY A 56 7.49 10.47 4.08
C GLY A 56 8.65 10.23 5.04
N SER A 57 8.76 11.09 6.05
CA SER A 57 9.75 10.97 7.15
C SER A 57 9.46 9.81 8.10
N GLU A 58 8.28 9.20 7.99
CA GLU A 58 7.83 8.12 8.83
C GLU A 58 8.56 6.81 8.55
N LYS A 59 8.87 6.07 9.63
CA LYS A 59 9.65 4.83 9.54
C LYS A 59 8.84 3.62 9.05
N LYS A 60 7.53 3.60 9.26
CA LYS A 60 6.64 2.48 8.90
C LYS A 60 5.22 3.00 8.65
N GLY A 61 4.50 2.32 7.77
CA GLY A 61 3.05 2.47 7.70
C GLY A 61 2.54 3.65 6.87
N THR A 62 3.43 4.42 6.24
CA THR A 62 3.01 5.47 5.30
C THR A 62 2.95 4.95 3.88
N PRO A 63 2.11 5.58 3.04
CA PRO A 63 2.20 5.42 1.60
C PRO A 63 3.63 5.68 1.12
N VAL A 64 4.11 4.78 0.27
CA VAL A 64 5.38 4.86 -0.45
C VAL A 64 5.04 4.72 -1.91
N LYS A 65 5.51 5.68 -2.70
CA LYS A 65 5.40 5.66 -4.15
C LYS A 65 6.76 5.38 -4.76
N SER A 66 6.83 4.49 -5.72
CA SER A 66 8.02 4.31 -6.55
C SER A 66 7.64 4.48 -8.01
N TYR A 67 8.52 5.17 -8.74
CA TYR A 67 8.32 5.52 -10.14
C TYR A 67 9.43 4.85 -10.94
N VAL A 68 9.05 4.18 -12.02
CA VAL A 68 9.99 3.57 -12.96
C VAL A 68 9.59 4.01 -14.36
N ARG A 69 10.51 4.62 -15.09
CA ARG A 69 10.35 4.95 -16.50
C ARG A 69 11.39 4.17 -17.28
N LEU A 70 10.95 3.38 -18.26
CA LEU A 70 11.81 2.63 -19.17
C LEU A 70 11.49 3.05 -20.60
N THR A 71 12.52 3.33 -21.38
CA THR A 71 12.42 3.70 -22.79
C THR A 71 13.53 2.99 -23.60
N PRO A 72 13.43 2.94 -24.93
CA PRO A 72 14.49 2.41 -25.77
C PRO A 72 15.77 3.23 -25.61
N PRO A 73 16.95 2.66 -25.92
CA PRO A 73 18.24 3.29 -25.72
C PRO A 73 18.43 4.62 -26.47
N ASP A 74 17.73 4.83 -27.58
CA ASP A 74 17.77 6.05 -28.39
C ASP A 74 16.86 7.17 -27.86
N VAL A 75 15.95 6.86 -26.93
CA VAL A 75 15.03 7.83 -26.32
C VAL A 75 15.61 8.36 -25.02
N GLN A 76 15.85 9.68 -24.94
CA GLN A 76 16.37 10.32 -23.74
C GLN A 76 15.26 10.65 -22.72
N ILE A 77 15.42 10.18 -21.49
CA ILE A 77 14.60 10.60 -20.35
C ILE A 77 15.10 11.95 -19.83
N ARG A 78 14.32 13.01 -20.01
CA ARG A 78 14.67 14.38 -19.56
C ARG A 78 13.97 14.81 -18.27
N GLY A 79 12.84 14.19 -17.94
CA GLY A 79 12.04 14.51 -16.76
C GLY A 79 12.44 13.67 -15.54
N ALA A 80 12.73 14.34 -14.42
CA ALA A 80 12.92 13.72 -13.10
C ALA A 80 11.71 13.94 -12.18
N ASN A 81 10.56 14.25 -12.76
CA ASN A 81 9.30 14.48 -12.06
C ASN A 81 8.55 13.15 -11.76
N PRO A 82 7.68 13.14 -10.74
CA PRO A 82 6.75 12.02 -10.51
C PRO A 82 5.97 11.65 -11.78
N ILE A 83 5.63 10.36 -11.92
CA ILE A 83 4.78 9.87 -13.00
C ILE A 83 3.32 10.20 -12.66
N GLU A 84 2.80 11.19 -13.35
CA GLU A 84 1.42 11.69 -13.22
C GLU A 84 0.45 10.85 -14.07
N GLU A 85 0.89 10.38 -15.25
CA GLU A 85 0.08 9.57 -16.19
C GLU A 85 0.70 8.18 -16.45
N PRO A 86 0.62 7.23 -15.49
CA PRO A 86 1.24 5.91 -15.63
C PRO A 86 0.54 5.02 -16.66
N ASP A 87 1.31 4.15 -17.32
CA ASP A 87 0.81 3.01 -18.10
C ASP A 87 0.39 1.86 -17.17
N VAL A 88 1.14 1.67 -16.08
CA VAL A 88 0.91 0.59 -15.12
C VAL A 88 0.98 1.11 -13.70
N VAL A 89 -0.02 0.76 -12.89
CA VAL A 89 -0.03 1.02 -11.44
C VAL A 89 0.03 -0.31 -10.70
N GLY A 90 1.05 -0.49 -9.85
CA GLY A 90 1.20 -1.66 -8.99
C GLY A 90 0.86 -1.34 -7.54
N VAL A 91 -0.26 -1.84 -7.01
CA VAL A 91 -0.74 -1.64 -5.64
C VAL A 91 -0.35 -2.82 -4.76
N PHE A 92 0.53 -2.59 -3.79
CA PHE A 92 1.07 -3.66 -2.92
C PHE A 92 0.13 -4.01 -1.77
N HIS A 93 -0.90 -3.21 -1.52
CA HIS A 93 -1.87 -3.43 -0.46
C HIS A 93 -3.19 -2.70 -0.76
N GLU A 94 -4.30 -3.42 -0.79
CA GLU A 94 -5.62 -2.88 -1.16
C GLU A 94 -6.17 -1.81 -0.20
N ALA A 95 -5.81 -1.83 1.09
CA ALA A 95 -6.20 -0.77 2.04
C ALA A 95 -5.78 0.64 1.61
N LEU A 96 -4.83 0.79 0.68
CA LEU A 96 -4.48 2.09 0.10
C LEU A 96 -5.66 2.75 -0.63
N PHE A 97 -6.59 1.97 -1.21
CA PHE A 97 -7.77 2.52 -1.88
C PHE A 97 -8.69 3.31 -0.93
N LYS A 98 -8.67 3.01 0.38
CA LYS A 98 -9.44 3.76 1.40
C LYS A 98 -8.84 5.13 1.71
N THR A 99 -7.52 5.28 1.57
CA THR A 99 -6.77 6.45 2.07
C THR A 99 -6.26 7.36 0.95
N GLN A 100 -6.10 6.85 -0.27
CA GLN A 100 -5.57 7.59 -1.39
C GLN A 100 -6.13 7.11 -2.74
N ASN A 101 -6.23 8.03 -3.70
CA ASN A 101 -6.55 7.67 -5.07
C ASN A 101 -5.32 7.07 -5.78
N CYS A 102 -5.18 5.74 -5.71
CA CYS A 102 -4.07 5.02 -6.33
C CYS A 102 -4.10 5.04 -7.87
N ILE A 103 -5.28 5.17 -8.47
CA ILE A 103 -5.47 5.10 -9.93
C ILE A 103 -5.44 6.46 -10.62
N ALA A 104 -5.21 7.55 -9.88
CA ALA A 104 -5.19 8.91 -10.43
C ALA A 104 -4.20 9.05 -11.60
N GLY A 105 -4.70 9.44 -12.78
CA GLY A 105 -3.92 9.58 -14.01
C GLY A 105 -3.60 8.27 -14.74
N LEU A 106 -4.08 7.11 -14.26
CA LEU A 106 -3.94 5.87 -15.02
C LEU A 106 -4.62 6.03 -16.38
N LYS A 107 -3.90 5.70 -17.45
CA LYS A 107 -4.40 5.81 -18.84
C LYS A 107 -5.62 4.92 -19.05
N THR A 108 -6.41 5.22 -20.08
CA THR A 108 -7.66 4.49 -20.39
C THR A 108 -7.45 2.99 -20.67
N ASP A 109 -6.31 2.64 -21.25
CA ASP A 109 -5.84 1.29 -21.51
C ASP A 109 -4.78 0.83 -20.50
N GLY A 110 -4.64 1.55 -19.39
CA GLY A 110 -3.68 1.27 -18.34
C GLY A 110 -3.96 -0.02 -17.59
N ILE A 111 -2.93 -0.54 -16.94
CA ILE A 111 -2.98 -1.81 -16.20
C ILE A 111 -2.85 -1.54 -14.70
N LEU A 112 -3.81 -2.01 -13.92
CA LEU A 112 -3.81 -1.99 -12.47
C LEU A 112 -3.46 -3.38 -11.93
N VAL A 113 -2.26 -3.55 -11.37
CA VAL A 113 -1.81 -4.78 -10.71
C VAL A 113 -1.98 -4.64 -9.21
N VAL A 114 -2.71 -5.54 -8.55
CA VAL A 114 -3.06 -5.44 -7.13
C VAL A 114 -2.71 -6.73 -6.39
N ASN A 115 -2.01 -6.60 -5.27
CA ASN A 115 -1.85 -7.66 -4.28
C ASN A 115 -3.16 -7.84 -3.49
N THR A 116 -3.89 -8.92 -3.77
CA THR A 116 -5.21 -9.21 -3.18
C THR A 116 -5.64 -10.66 -3.45
N THR A 117 -6.50 -11.18 -2.59
CA THR A 117 -7.25 -12.43 -2.80
C THR A 117 -8.63 -12.20 -3.43
N LYS A 118 -9.02 -10.94 -3.65
CA LYS A 118 -10.31 -10.55 -4.26
C LYS A 118 -10.28 -10.74 -5.78
N THR A 119 -11.47 -10.80 -6.36
CA THR A 119 -11.67 -10.86 -7.81
C THR A 119 -11.39 -9.50 -8.48
N PRO A 120 -11.00 -9.48 -9.77
CA PRO A 120 -10.81 -8.22 -10.50
C PRO A 120 -12.04 -7.31 -10.50
N GLU A 121 -13.27 -7.85 -10.49
CA GLU A 121 -14.50 -7.06 -10.40
C GLU A 121 -14.66 -6.35 -9.05
N GLN A 122 -14.31 -7.02 -7.95
CA GLN A 122 -14.34 -6.42 -6.62
C GLN A 122 -13.32 -5.29 -6.52
N ILE A 123 -12.11 -5.51 -7.03
CA ILE A 123 -11.06 -4.48 -7.07
C ILE A 123 -11.47 -3.30 -7.93
N ARG A 124 -12.07 -3.53 -9.11
CA ARG A 124 -12.59 -2.45 -9.96
C ARG A 124 -13.55 -1.54 -9.19
N LYS A 125 -14.45 -2.13 -8.39
CA LYS A 125 -15.42 -1.39 -7.57
C LYS A 125 -14.73 -0.61 -6.44
N GLU A 126 -13.77 -1.21 -5.74
CA GLU A 126 -13.04 -0.56 -4.64
C GLU A 126 -12.10 0.55 -5.11
N SER A 127 -11.41 0.36 -6.24
CA SER A 127 -10.51 1.35 -6.81
C SER A 127 -11.24 2.46 -7.56
N GLY A 128 -12.51 2.25 -7.93
CA GLY A 128 -13.27 3.15 -8.81
C GLY A 128 -12.73 3.17 -10.24
N LEU A 129 -12.18 2.04 -10.72
CA LEU A 129 -11.62 1.96 -12.07
C LEU A 129 -12.73 1.85 -13.12
N HIS A 130 -12.74 2.79 -14.06
CA HIS A 130 -13.73 2.84 -15.14
C HIS A 130 -13.38 1.89 -16.28
N THR A 131 -12.18 2.06 -16.84
CA THR A 131 -11.63 1.34 -18.00
C THR A 131 -10.19 0.89 -17.72
N GLY A 132 -9.75 -0.15 -18.43
CA GLY A 132 -8.38 -0.65 -18.38
C GLY A 132 -8.32 -2.13 -18.02
N THR A 133 -7.16 -2.61 -17.59
CA THR A 133 -6.99 -4.01 -17.18
C THR A 133 -6.73 -4.11 -15.68
N VAL A 134 -7.44 -5.00 -14.99
CA VAL A 134 -7.16 -5.33 -13.59
C VAL A 134 -6.48 -6.68 -13.51
N VAL A 135 -5.41 -6.75 -12.74
CA VAL A 135 -4.59 -7.92 -12.51
C VAL A 135 -4.46 -8.15 -11.02
N CYS A 136 -4.98 -9.28 -10.54
CA CYS A 136 -4.97 -9.65 -9.13
C CYS A 136 -3.95 -10.77 -8.89
N VAL A 137 -3.21 -10.69 -7.79
CA VAL A 137 -2.27 -11.73 -7.35
C VAL A 137 -2.26 -11.80 -5.83
N ASP A 138 -2.29 -13.01 -5.25
CA ASP A 138 -2.11 -13.19 -3.80
C ASP A 138 -0.62 -13.17 -3.43
N ALA A 139 0.02 -12.00 -3.62
CA ALA A 139 1.44 -11.84 -3.34
C ALA A 139 1.75 -11.99 -1.84
N MET A 140 0.79 -11.71 -0.96
CA MET A 140 0.93 -11.93 0.48
C MET A 140 0.95 -13.43 0.82
N GLY A 141 -0.02 -14.21 0.36
CA GLY A 141 -0.08 -15.66 0.58
C GLY A 141 1.15 -16.37 0.03
N ILE A 142 1.55 -16.06 -1.21
CA ILE A 142 2.77 -16.60 -1.83
C ILE A 142 4.00 -16.29 -0.96
N SER A 143 4.13 -15.05 -0.48
CA SER A 143 5.28 -14.65 0.34
C SER A 143 5.34 -15.33 1.70
N VAL A 144 4.18 -15.59 2.32
CA VAL A 144 4.09 -16.32 3.59
C VAL A 144 4.54 -17.77 3.40
N GLU A 145 4.07 -18.44 2.35
CA GLU A 145 4.42 -19.83 2.06
C GLU A 145 5.91 -19.99 1.71
N GLU A 146 6.44 -19.12 0.86
CA GLU A 146 7.84 -19.16 0.43
C GLU A 146 8.82 -18.53 1.45
N LYS A 147 8.30 -17.92 2.52
CA LYS A 147 9.07 -17.19 3.55
C LYS A 147 9.90 -16.04 2.96
N THR A 148 9.32 -15.31 2.02
CA THR A 148 9.92 -14.17 1.33
C THR A 148 9.14 -12.88 1.63
N ARG A 149 9.23 -11.90 0.73
CA ARG A 149 8.57 -10.59 0.85
C ARG A 149 7.70 -10.35 -0.39
N VAL A 150 6.62 -9.59 -0.18
CA VAL A 150 5.57 -9.28 -1.19
C VAL A 150 6.14 -8.71 -2.48
N ASN A 151 7.22 -7.93 -2.39
CA ASN A 151 7.82 -7.28 -3.54
C ASN A 151 8.25 -8.24 -4.65
N THR A 152 8.73 -9.43 -4.32
CA THR A 152 9.21 -10.37 -5.33
C THR A 152 8.07 -11.00 -6.13
N ALA A 153 6.94 -11.31 -5.47
CA ALA A 153 5.74 -11.79 -6.17
C ALA A 153 5.13 -10.68 -7.04
N MET A 154 5.09 -9.44 -6.53
CA MET A 154 4.63 -8.28 -7.31
C MET A 154 5.53 -8.01 -8.54
N LEU A 155 6.84 -8.21 -8.44
CA LEU A 155 7.75 -8.13 -9.59
C LEU A 155 7.40 -9.15 -10.67
N GLY A 156 7.07 -10.39 -10.27
CA GLY A 156 6.60 -11.44 -11.18
C GLY A 156 5.33 -11.00 -11.92
N ALA A 157 4.35 -10.51 -11.18
CA ALA A 157 3.09 -10.03 -11.74
C ALA A 157 3.28 -8.84 -12.70
N LEU A 158 4.16 -7.90 -12.38
CA LEU A 158 4.50 -6.77 -13.25
C LEU A 158 5.19 -7.24 -14.54
N CYS A 159 6.14 -8.18 -14.45
CA CYS A 159 6.81 -8.74 -15.63
C CYS A 159 5.86 -9.51 -16.54
N ARG A 160 4.75 -10.04 -16.00
CA ARG A 160 3.74 -10.75 -16.80
C ARG A 160 2.97 -9.82 -17.74
N VAL A 161 2.81 -8.55 -17.36
CA VAL A 161 1.90 -7.59 -18.01
C VAL A 161 2.61 -6.42 -18.69
N VAL A 162 3.88 -6.19 -18.36
CA VAL A 162 4.72 -5.14 -18.98
C VAL A 162 5.63 -5.78 -20.04
N PRO A 163 5.34 -5.65 -21.35
CA PRO A 163 6.02 -6.42 -22.40
C PRO A 163 7.51 -6.11 -22.57
N ILE A 164 7.94 -4.90 -22.22
CA ILE A 164 9.34 -4.48 -22.37
C ILE A 164 10.26 -5.14 -21.31
N LEU A 165 9.67 -5.74 -20.26
CA LEU A 165 10.44 -6.43 -19.23
C LEU A 165 10.68 -7.88 -19.64
N ASP A 166 11.95 -8.25 -19.78
CA ASP A 166 12.38 -9.64 -19.91
C ASP A 166 12.39 -10.33 -18.52
N PRO A 167 11.53 -11.33 -18.28
CA PRO A 167 11.46 -12.01 -16.98
C PRO A 167 12.79 -12.66 -16.56
N ASP A 168 13.59 -13.17 -17.51
CA ASP A 168 14.85 -13.85 -17.20
C ASP A 168 15.90 -12.84 -16.71
N LYS A 169 15.94 -11.66 -17.31
CA LYS A 169 16.82 -10.57 -16.84
C LYS A 169 16.42 -10.05 -15.47
N VAL A 170 15.13 -10.03 -15.15
CA VAL A 170 14.67 -9.65 -13.81
C VAL A 170 15.04 -10.73 -12.79
N ARG A 171 14.93 -12.02 -13.14
CA ARG A 171 15.43 -13.13 -12.30
C ARG A 171 16.92 -13.00 -12.01
N ASP A 172 17.74 -12.63 -13.00
CA ASP A 172 19.17 -12.41 -12.81
C ASP A 172 19.45 -11.31 -11.77
N VAL A 173 18.73 -10.18 -11.85
CA VAL A 173 18.86 -9.08 -10.86
C VAL A 173 18.41 -9.50 -9.46
N ILE A 174 17.36 -10.31 -9.36
CA ILE A 174 16.91 -10.89 -8.08
C ILE A 174 18.02 -11.79 -7.52
N ARG A 175 18.62 -12.67 -8.33
CA ARG A 175 19.74 -13.52 -7.92
C ARG A 175 20.90 -12.69 -7.39
N ASP A 176 21.36 -11.70 -8.15
CA ASP A 176 22.48 -10.84 -7.77
C ASP A 176 22.22 -10.08 -6.46
N THR A 177 21.00 -9.53 -6.31
CA THR A 177 20.63 -8.73 -5.13
C THR A 177 20.63 -9.57 -3.85
N PHE A 178 20.10 -10.79 -3.91
CA PHE A 178 19.96 -11.64 -2.72
C PHE A 178 21.18 -12.53 -2.47
N GLN A 179 21.90 -12.95 -3.50
CA GLN A 179 23.11 -13.78 -3.34
C GLN A 179 24.20 -13.06 -2.55
N GLY A 180 24.33 -11.74 -2.68
CA GLY A 180 25.32 -10.97 -1.91
C GLY A 180 24.96 -10.78 -0.43
N LYS A 181 23.67 -10.61 -0.10
CA LYS A 181 23.22 -10.23 1.26
C LYS A 181 22.61 -11.37 2.05
N TYR A 182 21.86 -12.25 1.39
CA TYR A 182 21.09 -13.34 2.01
C TYR A 182 21.04 -14.58 1.07
N PRO A 183 22.15 -15.32 0.92
CA PRO A 183 22.25 -16.43 -0.05
C PRO A 183 21.14 -17.49 0.10
N GLY A 184 20.73 -17.78 1.34
CA GLY A 184 19.68 -18.77 1.62
C GLY A 184 18.27 -18.35 1.16
N LEU A 185 18.05 -17.08 0.82
CA LEU A 185 16.75 -16.57 0.37
C LEU A 185 16.64 -16.48 -1.16
N THR A 186 17.72 -16.69 -1.91
CA THR A 186 17.72 -16.47 -3.36
C THR A 186 16.73 -17.39 -4.08
N GLU A 187 16.82 -18.71 -3.90
CA GLU A 187 15.92 -19.65 -4.58
C GLU A 187 14.46 -19.49 -4.14
N ALA A 188 14.23 -19.15 -2.87
CA ALA A 188 12.89 -18.84 -2.37
C ALA A 188 12.31 -17.59 -3.06
N ASN A 189 13.11 -16.55 -3.27
CA ASN A 189 12.69 -15.37 -4.01
C ASN A 189 12.44 -15.69 -5.49
N ILE A 190 13.25 -16.53 -6.13
CA ILE A 190 13.00 -16.94 -7.52
C ILE A 190 11.67 -17.71 -7.64
N ARG A 191 11.38 -18.67 -6.76
CA ARG A 191 10.07 -19.33 -6.74
C ARG A 191 8.93 -18.34 -6.50
N THR A 192 9.12 -17.39 -5.57
CA THR A 192 8.14 -16.33 -5.30
C THR A 192 7.85 -15.50 -6.55
N PHE A 193 8.89 -15.14 -7.31
CA PHE A 193 8.75 -14.42 -8.57
C PHE A 193 7.99 -15.24 -9.61
N ASP A 194 8.35 -16.51 -9.77
CA ASP A 194 7.72 -17.42 -10.75
C ASP A 194 6.24 -17.63 -10.44
N ARG A 195 5.89 -17.82 -9.16
CA ARG A 195 4.52 -17.90 -8.68
C ARG A 195 3.77 -16.59 -8.92
N GLY A 196 4.38 -15.45 -8.57
CA GLY A 196 3.79 -14.13 -8.84
C GLY A 196 3.57 -13.85 -10.34
N TYR A 197 4.39 -14.43 -11.22
CA TYR A 197 4.23 -14.35 -12.67
C TYR A 197 3.11 -15.27 -13.21
N ALA A 198 2.98 -16.47 -12.65
CA ALA A 198 2.08 -17.52 -13.13
C ALA A 198 0.67 -17.46 -12.52
N GLU A 199 0.55 -17.11 -11.24
CA GLU A 199 -0.69 -17.17 -10.45
C GLU A 199 -1.53 -15.88 -10.54
N VAL A 200 -1.36 -15.08 -11.60
CA VAL A 200 -2.13 -13.86 -11.80
C VAL A 200 -3.52 -14.15 -12.38
N THR A 201 -4.53 -13.45 -11.88
CA THR A 201 -5.86 -13.39 -12.48
C THR A 201 -6.01 -12.07 -13.22
N VAL A 202 -6.42 -12.11 -14.48
CA VAL A 202 -6.44 -10.94 -15.36
C VAL A 202 -7.83 -10.74 -15.95
N GLN A 203 -8.31 -9.50 -15.94
CA GLN A 203 -9.57 -9.14 -16.56
C GLN A 203 -9.52 -7.74 -17.17
N GLU A 204 -9.91 -7.65 -18.44
CA GLU A 204 -10.02 -6.40 -19.18
C GLU A 204 -11.42 -5.81 -19.02
N PHE A 205 -11.47 -4.52 -18.73
CA PHE A 205 -12.68 -3.72 -18.69
C PHE A 205 -12.63 -2.68 -19.81
N PRO A 206 -13.33 -2.91 -20.93
CA PRO A 206 -13.29 -2.00 -22.07
C PRO A 206 -13.92 -0.66 -21.70
N PRO A 207 -13.48 0.45 -22.33
CA PRO A 207 -14.06 1.76 -22.08
C PRO A 207 -15.52 1.80 -22.54
N GLU A 208 -16.41 2.28 -21.67
CA GLU A 208 -17.77 2.62 -22.08
C GLU A 208 -17.77 3.97 -22.81
N ALA A 209 -18.71 4.15 -23.75
CA ALA A 209 -18.77 5.36 -24.58
C ALA A 209 -19.00 6.61 -23.70
N GLY A 210 -17.99 7.48 -23.62
CA GLY A 210 -18.04 8.74 -22.87
C GLY A 210 -17.34 8.71 -21.50
N GLU A 211 -16.75 7.58 -21.09
CA GLU A 211 -15.93 7.55 -19.88
C GLU A 211 -14.59 8.27 -20.09
N ILE A 212 -14.26 9.16 -19.15
CA ILE A 212 -13.02 9.93 -19.14
C ILE A 212 -12.14 9.33 -18.03
N PRO A 213 -10.86 9.02 -18.29
CA PRO A 213 -9.95 8.54 -17.25
C PRO A 213 -9.87 9.56 -16.12
N GLN A 214 -9.72 9.09 -14.87
CA GLN A 214 -9.59 10.00 -13.73
C GLN A 214 -8.31 10.82 -13.89
N PRO A 215 -8.38 12.14 -14.12
CA PRO A 215 -7.19 12.93 -14.34
C PRO A 215 -6.34 12.95 -13.07
N PHE A 216 -5.02 12.97 -13.23
CA PHE A 216 -4.15 13.26 -12.10
C PHE A 216 -4.30 14.73 -11.72
N VAL A 217 -4.74 14.99 -10.49
CA VAL A 217 -4.78 16.33 -9.93
C VAL A 217 -3.66 16.45 -8.91
N ARG A 218 -2.65 17.26 -9.22
CA ARG A 218 -1.59 17.57 -8.26
C ARG A 218 -2.21 18.34 -7.07
N PRO A 219 -2.00 17.90 -5.82
CA PRO A 219 -2.42 18.67 -4.66
C PRO A 219 -1.73 20.03 -4.68
N VAL A 220 -2.52 21.10 -4.69
CA VAL A 220 -2.00 22.47 -4.58
C VAL A 220 -2.10 22.86 -3.12
N SER A 221 -1.01 23.34 -2.54
CA SER A 221 -1.02 23.91 -1.20
C SER A 221 -1.79 25.24 -1.21
N ASP A 222 -2.64 25.46 -0.22
CA ASP A 222 -3.31 26.74 -0.01
C ASP A 222 -2.29 27.90 0.17
N PHE A 223 -1.11 27.56 0.68
CA PHE A 223 0.05 28.44 0.76
C PHE A 223 0.95 28.28 -0.46
N GLY A 224 1.02 29.31 -1.29
CA GLY A 224 1.96 29.48 -2.39
C GLY A 224 2.86 30.70 -2.16
N TYR A 225 3.69 31.04 -3.14
CA TYR A 225 4.65 32.14 -3.00
C TYR A 225 4.02 33.50 -2.65
N GLN A 226 2.76 33.71 -3.08
CA GLN A 226 1.99 34.93 -2.80
C GLN A 226 1.19 34.87 -1.49
N THR A 227 0.83 33.67 -1.02
CA THR A 227 -0.12 33.48 0.11
C THR A 227 0.56 32.94 1.36
N GLN A 228 1.84 32.57 1.31
CA GLN A 228 2.61 32.12 2.48
C GLN A 228 2.65 33.20 3.58
N ASN A 229 2.62 32.76 4.83
CA ASN A 229 2.78 33.66 5.97
C ASN A 229 4.15 34.37 5.91
N PRO A 230 4.26 35.62 6.40
CA PRO A 230 5.54 36.30 6.53
C PRO A 230 6.56 35.42 7.27
N GLY A 231 7.74 35.24 6.67
CA GLY A 231 8.80 34.39 7.24
C GLY A 231 8.57 32.88 7.12
N GLY A 232 7.54 32.42 6.41
CA GLY A 232 7.26 30.99 6.23
C GLY A 232 6.73 30.29 7.49
N ILE A 233 6.14 31.06 8.41
CA ILE A 233 5.67 30.54 9.70
C ILE A 233 4.45 29.64 9.50
N ILE A 234 4.43 28.48 10.14
CA ILE A 234 3.27 27.58 10.22
C ILE A 234 2.51 27.92 11.51
N ASN A 235 1.40 28.65 11.40
CA ASN A 235 0.61 29.10 12.55
C ASN A 235 -0.40 28.05 13.05
N THR A 236 -0.60 26.97 12.30
CA THR A 236 -1.56 25.91 12.63
C THR A 236 -0.98 24.99 13.71
N ALA A 237 -1.80 24.60 14.68
CA ALA A 237 -1.48 23.52 15.62
C ALA A 237 -1.26 22.19 14.87
N GLY A 238 -0.55 21.24 15.49
CA GLY A 238 -0.20 19.96 14.88
C GLY A 238 -1.41 19.20 14.32
N ASN A 239 -1.23 18.52 13.18
CA ASN A 239 -2.28 17.81 12.45
C ASN A 239 -2.31 16.30 12.70
N SER A 240 -1.55 15.80 13.68
CA SER A 240 -1.46 14.36 13.99
C SER A 240 -2.82 13.71 14.26
N VAL A 241 -3.77 14.48 14.77
CA VAL A 241 -5.17 14.07 15.00
C VAL A 241 -5.92 13.69 13.72
N LEU A 242 -5.54 14.23 12.56
CA LEU A 242 -6.17 13.90 11.27
C LEU A 242 -5.57 12.65 10.63
N LYS A 243 -4.54 12.07 11.25
CA LYS A 243 -3.80 10.97 10.66
C LYS A 243 -4.58 9.66 10.79
N ASP A 244 -4.65 8.90 9.70
CA ASP A 244 -5.10 7.51 9.71
C ASP A 244 -3.90 6.58 9.54
N MET A 245 -3.73 5.70 10.53
CA MET A 245 -2.67 4.70 10.62
C MET A 245 -3.18 3.30 10.28
N SER A 246 -4.42 3.15 9.82
CA SER A 246 -5.05 1.87 9.48
C SER A 246 -4.21 1.04 8.52
N ALA A 247 -3.66 1.67 7.48
CA ALA A 247 -2.75 1.04 6.53
C ALA A 247 -1.47 0.46 7.18
N SER A 248 -1.08 0.89 8.39
CA SER A 248 0.12 0.38 9.05
C SER A 248 -0.05 -1.03 9.62
N ARG A 249 -1.29 -1.51 9.77
CA ARG A 249 -1.57 -2.83 10.32
C ARG A 249 -1.05 -3.92 9.39
N GLN A 250 -0.62 -5.03 10.00
CA GLN A 250 -0.10 -6.19 9.29
C GLN A 250 -1.07 -7.36 9.37
N GLY A 251 -2.37 -7.07 9.21
CA GLY A 251 -3.44 -8.05 9.26
C GLY A 251 -3.87 -8.47 10.66
N PHE A 252 -3.46 -7.74 11.70
CA PHE A 252 -3.88 -7.98 13.07
C PHE A 252 -4.15 -6.66 13.79
N LEU A 253 -5.08 -6.72 14.74
CA LEU A 253 -5.45 -5.64 15.65
C LEU A 253 -5.85 -6.22 17.02
N PRO A 254 -5.81 -5.42 18.09
CA PRO A 254 -6.37 -5.84 19.37
C PRO A 254 -7.90 -5.84 19.32
N ASP A 255 -8.56 -6.87 19.81
CA ASP A 255 -9.99 -6.88 20.16
C ASP A 255 -10.14 -6.56 21.66
N LEU A 256 -11.11 -5.71 22.00
CA LEU A 256 -11.32 -5.22 23.37
C LEU A 256 -12.68 -5.67 23.91
N ASN A 257 -12.64 -6.54 24.92
CA ASN A 257 -13.79 -6.90 25.73
C ASN A 257 -13.87 -6.02 26.99
N LEU A 258 -14.74 -5.02 26.96
CA LEU A 258 -14.94 -4.10 28.09
C LEU A 258 -15.47 -4.79 29.35
N ALA A 259 -16.19 -5.90 29.24
CA ALA A 259 -16.73 -6.61 30.41
C ALA A 259 -15.63 -7.23 31.28
N GLU A 260 -14.47 -7.50 30.71
CA GLU A 260 -13.30 -8.07 31.40
C GLU A 260 -12.23 -7.02 31.74
N CYS A 261 -12.45 -5.78 31.31
CA CYS A 261 -11.51 -4.68 31.51
C CYS A 261 -11.59 -4.16 32.95
N ILE A 262 -10.44 -4.11 33.62
CA ILE A 262 -10.33 -3.55 34.99
C ILE A 262 -9.87 -2.08 34.99
N HIS A 263 -9.83 -1.42 33.82
CA HIS A 263 -9.44 -0.01 33.67
C HIS A 263 -8.07 0.36 34.27
N CYS A 264 -7.09 -0.56 34.22
CA CYS A 264 -5.78 -0.36 34.85
C CYS A 264 -4.83 0.61 34.12
N GLY A 265 -5.07 0.88 32.83
CA GLY A 265 -4.25 1.79 32.03
C GLY A 265 -2.97 1.18 31.43
N ASN A 266 -2.63 -0.07 31.72
CA ASN A 266 -1.40 -0.72 31.20
C ASN A 266 -1.31 -0.68 29.67
N CYS A 267 -2.45 -0.92 28.99
CA CYS A 267 -2.53 -0.91 27.54
C CYS A 267 -2.17 0.46 26.94
N ASP A 268 -2.53 1.54 27.63
CA ASP A 268 -2.27 2.91 27.19
C ASP A 268 -0.81 3.32 27.44
N GLN A 269 -0.23 2.88 28.56
CA GLN A 269 1.19 3.14 28.88
C GLN A 269 2.16 2.57 27.83
N VAL A 270 1.80 1.47 27.18
CA VAL A 270 2.62 0.85 26.13
C VAL A 270 2.19 1.25 24.72
N CYS A 271 1.06 1.94 24.57
CA CYS A 271 0.53 2.31 23.28
C CYS A 271 1.37 3.46 22.69
N PRO A 272 2.10 3.24 21.59
CA PRO A 272 2.97 4.27 21.04
C PRO A 272 2.20 5.43 20.37
N ASP A 273 0.89 5.25 20.12
CA ASP A 273 0.04 6.20 19.40
C ASP A 273 -1.21 6.59 20.21
N MET A 274 -1.26 6.28 21.51
CA MET A 274 -2.34 6.67 22.42
C MET A 274 -3.75 6.36 21.87
N CYS A 275 -3.95 5.13 21.40
CA CYS A 275 -5.19 4.73 20.72
C CYS A 275 -6.38 4.51 21.67
N PHE A 276 -6.19 4.52 22.98
CA PHE A 276 -7.25 4.16 23.94
C PHE A 276 -8.04 5.39 24.37
N VAL A 277 -9.37 5.32 24.25
CA VAL A 277 -10.27 6.42 24.63
C VAL A 277 -10.71 6.24 26.07
N TRP A 278 -10.45 7.25 26.90
CA TRP A 278 -10.76 7.24 28.33
C TRP A 278 -11.72 8.37 28.67
N GLU A 279 -12.69 8.08 29.54
CA GLU A 279 -13.65 9.07 30.06
C GLU A 279 -13.67 9.05 31.59
N PRO A 280 -13.77 10.22 32.25
CA PRO A 280 -14.03 10.28 33.68
C PRO A 280 -15.48 9.88 33.97
N LYS A 281 -15.68 8.84 34.78
CA LYS A 281 -17.02 8.42 35.25
C LYS A 281 -17.02 8.20 36.76
N GLU A 282 -18.18 8.34 37.38
CA GLU A 282 -18.35 7.97 38.78
C GLU A 282 -18.48 6.45 38.91
N ASN A 283 -17.74 5.86 39.86
CA ASN A 283 -17.96 4.48 40.25
C ASN A 283 -19.18 4.35 41.18
N GLU A 284 -19.56 3.12 41.53
CA GLU A 284 -20.67 2.82 42.45
C GLU A 284 -20.55 3.51 43.83
N LYS A 285 -19.37 4.00 44.20
CA LYS A 285 -19.08 4.70 45.46
C LYS A 285 -19.07 6.22 45.31
N GLY A 286 -19.53 6.76 44.17
CA GLY A 286 -19.57 8.19 43.88
C GLY A 286 -18.19 8.84 43.71
N ARG A 287 -17.14 8.04 43.47
CA ARG A 287 -15.79 8.57 43.20
C ARG A 287 -15.55 8.59 41.71
N THR A 288 -15.10 9.74 41.19
CA THR A 288 -14.68 9.86 39.80
C THR A 288 -13.39 9.07 39.56
N PHE A 289 -13.39 8.23 38.54
CA PHE A 289 -12.23 7.48 38.05
C PHE A 289 -12.19 7.51 36.52
N MET A 290 -11.05 7.15 35.93
CA MET A 290 -10.93 7.04 34.47
C MET A 290 -11.39 5.66 34.02
N PHE A 291 -12.36 5.61 33.11
CA PHE A 291 -12.90 4.38 32.55
C PHE A 291 -12.53 4.30 31.07
N LEU A 292 -11.97 3.17 30.68
CA LEU A 292 -11.71 2.87 29.28
C LEU A 292 -13.04 2.71 28.54
N GLN A 293 -13.21 3.43 27.44
CA GLN A 293 -14.40 3.36 26.59
C GLN A 293 -14.17 2.51 25.35
N GLY A 294 -12.96 2.51 24.80
CA GLY A 294 -12.68 1.76 23.60
C GLY A 294 -11.31 2.06 23.00
N ILE A 295 -11.15 1.64 21.75
CA ILE A 295 -9.96 1.88 20.94
C ILE A 295 -10.37 2.71 19.74
N ASP A 296 -9.63 3.78 19.46
CA ASP A 296 -9.73 4.48 18.18
C ASP A 296 -8.82 3.80 17.16
N TYR A 297 -9.40 2.93 16.34
CA TYR A 297 -8.64 2.13 15.38
C TYR A 297 -8.04 2.96 14.24
N GLN A 298 -8.40 4.24 14.11
CA GLN A 298 -7.74 5.16 13.20
C GLN A 298 -6.25 5.29 13.55
N TYR A 299 -5.89 5.33 14.83
CA TYR A 299 -4.49 5.48 15.24
C TYR A 299 -3.79 4.13 15.46
N CYS A 300 -4.55 3.04 15.53
CA CYS A 300 -4.02 1.71 15.83
C CYS A 300 -3.19 1.14 14.69
N LYS A 301 -1.89 0.96 14.95
CA LYS A 301 -0.93 0.31 14.03
C LYS A 301 -0.93 -1.22 14.09
N GLY A 302 -1.72 -1.84 14.96
CA GLY A 302 -1.74 -3.31 15.10
C GLY A 302 -0.42 -3.88 15.64
N CYS A 303 0.28 -3.14 16.53
CA CYS A 303 1.53 -3.61 17.13
C CYS A 303 1.36 -4.60 18.29
N LEU A 304 0.13 -4.76 18.78
CA LEU A 304 -0.32 -5.71 19.80
C LEU A 304 0.37 -5.66 21.17
N LYS A 305 1.25 -4.69 21.44
CA LYS A 305 1.86 -4.48 22.76
C LYS A 305 0.81 -4.37 23.89
N CYS A 306 -0.35 -3.80 23.59
CA CYS A 306 -1.45 -3.68 24.53
C CYS A 306 -2.04 -5.04 24.94
N VAL A 307 -2.05 -6.02 24.04
CA VAL A 307 -2.46 -7.40 24.31
C VAL A 307 -1.44 -8.05 25.26
N ASP A 308 -0.14 -7.88 24.98
CA ASP A 308 0.93 -8.48 25.77
C ASP A 308 0.96 -8.03 27.25
N VAL A 309 0.56 -6.78 27.52
CA VAL A 309 0.57 -6.22 28.88
C VAL A 309 -0.77 -6.27 29.60
N CYS A 310 -1.82 -6.77 28.95
CA CYS A 310 -3.13 -6.84 29.57
C CYS A 310 -3.08 -7.88 30.70
N PRO A 311 -3.36 -7.49 31.96
CA PRO A 311 -3.30 -8.41 33.09
C PRO A 311 -4.56 -9.31 33.18
N THR A 312 -5.53 -9.09 32.30
CA THR A 312 -6.77 -9.87 32.17
C THR A 312 -6.92 -10.34 30.72
N SER A 313 -8.03 -11.00 30.40
CA SER A 313 -8.39 -11.41 29.03
C SER A 313 -9.12 -10.32 28.23
N ALA A 314 -9.16 -9.07 28.74
CA ALA A 314 -9.88 -7.97 28.10
C ALA A 314 -9.33 -7.57 26.73
N LEU A 315 -8.06 -7.84 26.44
CA LEU A 315 -7.45 -7.56 25.13
C LEU A 315 -6.93 -8.85 24.53
N THR A 316 -7.39 -9.18 23.33
CA THR A 316 -6.94 -10.36 22.57
C THR A 316 -6.45 -9.98 21.19
N GLN A 317 -5.55 -10.78 20.63
CA GLN A 317 -5.13 -10.62 19.24
C GLN A 317 -6.24 -11.12 18.31
N LEU A 318 -6.70 -10.25 17.42
CA LEU A 318 -7.66 -10.58 16.37
C LEU A 318 -7.01 -10.41 15.00
N ARG A 319 -7.27 -11.35 14.09
CA ARG A 319 -6.94 -11.17 12.67
C ARG A 319 -7.88 -10.10 12.12
N GLU A 320 -7.32 -9.09 11.46
CA GLU A 320 -8.12 -8.00 10.91
C GLU A 320 -9.09 -8.54 9.85
N GLU A 321 -10.38 -8.31 10.10
CA GLU A 321 -11.48 -8.62 9.20
C GLU A 321 -12.02 -7.32 8.59
N ASP A 322 -12.67 -7.43 7.44
CA ASP A 322 -13.28 -6.29 6.77
C ASP A 322 -14.31 -5.61 7.71
N LEU A 323 -14.24 -4.28 7.80
CA LEU A 323 -15.15 -3.40 8.57
C LEU A 323 -15.09 -3.52 10.10
N TYR A 324 -14.40 -4.52 10.65
CA TYR A 324 -14.33 -4.73 12.10
C TYR A 324 -13.84 -3.46 12.83
N ALA A 325 -12.76 -2.85 12.34
CA ALA A 325 -12.18 -1.66 12.95
C ALA A 325 -13.15 -0.47 12.89
N GLU A 326 -13.86 -0.28 11.79
CA GLU A 326 -14.85 0.77 11.61
C GLU A 326 -16.06 0.60 12.55
N GLU A 327 -16.51 -0.64 12.77
CA GLU A 327 -17.66 -0.96 13.61
C GLU A 327 -17.38 -0.90 15.12
N HIS A 328 -16.14 -1.21 15.53
CA HIS A 328 -15.74 -1.29 16.94
C HIS A 328 -14.89 -0.10 17.40
N SER A 329 -14.67 0.90 16.55
CA SER A 329 -13.89 2.09 16.91
C SER A 329 -14.69 3.00 17.83
N VAL A 330 -14.05 3.42 18.92
CA VAL A 330 -14.49 4.56 19.73
C VAL A 330 -13.60 5.75 19.37
N LYS A 331 -14.19 6.87 18.96
CA LYS A 331 -13.43 8.04 18.51
C LYS A 331 -12.92 8.86 19.68
N HIS A 332 -11.68 9.34 19.57
CA HIS A 332 -11.22 10.41 20.43
C HIS A 332 -12.05 11.66 20.22
N ASP A 333 -12.40 12.33 21.32
CA ASP A 333 -12.95 13.67 21.28
C ASP A 333 -11.79 14.67 21.43
N PHE A 334 -11.49 15.39 20.35
CA PHE A 334 -10.49 16.46 20.34
C PHE A 334 -11.22 17.81 20.24
N PRO A 335 -11.37 18.55 21.37
CA PRO A 335 -12.11 19.82 21.40
C PRO A 335 -11.58 20.90 20.46
N ILE A 336 -10.34 20.77 19.97
CA ILE A 336 -9.68 21.71 19.07
C ILE A 336 -10.16 21.57 17.61
N ILE A 337 -10.73 20.42 17.23
CA ILE A 337 -11.21 20.15 15.86
C ILE A 337 -12.70 20.44 15.75
N VAL A 338 -13.45 20.22 16.85
CA VAL A 338 -14.88 20.45 16.93
C VAL A 338 -15.11 21.90 17.35
N GLY A 339 -14.97 22.82 16.40
CA GLY A 339 -15.47 24.19 16.53
C GLY A 339 -16.99 24.22 16.63
#